data_AF-A0A851USI3-F1
#
_entry.id   AF-A0A851USI3-F1
#
_cell.length_a   1.000
_cell.length_b   1.000
_cell.length_c   1.000
_cell.angle_alpha   90.00
_cell.angle_beta   90.00
_cell.angle_gamma   90.00
#
_symmetry.space_group_name_H-M   'P 1'
#
loop_
_entity.id
_entity.type
_entity.pdbx_description
1 polymer ?
#
loop_
_entity_poly.entity_id
_entity_poly.type
_entity_poly.pdbx_seq_one_letter_code
_entity_poly.pdbx_strand_id
1 'polypeptide(L)'
;PAVTLLDVFQQHARRRPRQVLLRFQDEVHTFEDVDRRSDRAAWALSRRLGLQAGSAVAVFLPNEPAYVWTWLALAKLGCPMACLNCNVRGRALRHALEAAGAAVMLASPSE
;
A
#
# COMPACT_ATOMS: atom_id res chain seq x y z
N PRO A 1 -18.53 -16.83 0.32
CA PRO A 1 -17.54 -15.97 1.00
C PRO A 1 -17.39 -14.64 0.26
N ALA A 2 -17.12 -13.54 0.96
CA ALA A 2 -16.81 -12.26 0.32
C ALA A 2 -15.44 -12.35 -0.38
N VAL A 3 -15.32 -11.75 -1.57
CA VAL A 3 -14.08 -11.66 -2.34
C VAL A 3 -13.47 -10.29 -2.12
N THR A 4 -12.20 -10.23 -1.74
CA THR A 4 -11.46 -8.99 -1.53
C THR A 4 -10.66 -8.59 -2.76
N LEU A 5 -10.21 -7.33 -2.80
CA LEU A 5 -9.27 -6.88 -3.82
C LEU A 5 -7.98 -7.69 -3.84
N LEU A 6 -7.49 -8.10 -2.66
CA LEU A 6 -6.30 -8.92 -2.53
C LEU A 6 -6.51 -10.31 -3.16
N ASP A 7 -7.69 -10.93 -2.97
CA ASP A 7 -8.02 -12.23 -3.57
C ASP A 7 -7.98 -12.17 -5.09
N VAL A 8 -8.57 -11.11 -5.67
CA VAL A 8 -8.56 -10.89 -7.13
C VAL A 8 -7.13 -10.68 -7.62
N PHE A 9 -6.35 -9.83 -6.95
CA PHE A 9 -4.95 -9.59 -7.30
C PHE A 9 -4.12 -10.89 -7.27
N GLN A 10 -4.21 -11.67 -6.18
CA GLN A 10 -3.49 -12.94 -6.06
C GLN A 10 -3.92 -13.96 -7.11
N GLN A 11 -5.21 -14.00 -7.47
CA GLN A 11 -5.68 -14.85 -8.57
C GLN A 11 -5.01 -14.47 -9.90
N HIS A 12 -4.90 -13.19 -10.20
CA HIS A 12 -4.21 -12.72 -11.41
C HIS A 12 -2.71 -12.99 -11.36
N ALA A 13 -2.06 -12.77 -10.21
CA ALA A 13 -0.64 -13.05 -10.03
C ALA A 13 -0.30 -14.53 -10.26
N ARG A 14 -1.15 -15.45 -9.81
CA ARG A 14 -1.00 -16.89 -10.08
C ARG A 14 -1.27 -17.27 -11.53
N ARG A 15 -2.30 -16.69 -12.15
CA ARG A 15 -2.73 -17.07 -13.51
C ARG A 15 -1.89 -16.45 -14.61
N ARG A 16 -1.36 -15.25 -14.39
CA ARG A 16 -0.70 -14.42 -15.41
C ARG A 16 0.51 -13.67 -14.82
N PRO A 17 1.49 -14.38 -14.23
CA PRO A 17 2.57 -13.76 -13.47
C PRO A 17 3.38 -12.75 -14.28
N ARG A 18 3.66 -13.06 -15.55
CA ARG A 18 4.44 -12.21 -16.47
C ARG A 18 3.64 -11.12 -17.17
N GLN A 19 2.31 -11.03 -16.95
CA GLN A 19 1.52 -9.94 -17.52
C GLN A 19 1.87 -8.62 -16.84
N VAL A 20 2.04 -7.56 -17.62
CA VAL A 20 2.28 -6.22 -17.11
C VAL A 20 1.07 -5.75 -16.30
N LEU A 21 1.32 -5.32 -15.06
CA LEU A 21 0.31 -4.72 -14.18
C LEU A 21 0.47 -3.20 -14.10
N LEU A 22 1.71 -2.73 -13.98
CA LEU A 22 2.01 -1.32 -13.78
C LEU A 22 3.14 -0.87 -14.73
N ARG A 23 2.97 0.30 -15.34
CA ARG A 23 4.03 1.02 -16.04
C ARG A 23 4.24 2.34 -15.33
N PHE A 24 5.49 2.68 -15.03
CA PHE A 24 5.84 3.93 -14.37
C PHE A 24 7.18 4.43 -14.91
N GLN A 25 7.16 5.57 -15.60
CA GLN A 25 8.33 6.06 -16.34
C GLN A 25 8.88 4.96 -17.27
N ASP A 26 10.18 4.67 -17.21
CA ASP A 26 10.84 3.61 -17.98
C ASP A 26 10.73 2.22 -17.32
N GLU A 27 10.06 2.12 -16.18
CA GLU A 27 9.88 0.87 -15.45
C GLU A 27 8.58 0.15 -15.85
N VAL A 28 8.66 -1.18 -15.93
CA VAL A 28 7.53 -2.08 -16.17
C VAL A 28 7.51 -3.12 -15.07
N HIS A 29 6.39 -3.21 -14.36
CA HIS A 29 6.20 -4.17 -13.28
C HIS A 29 5.12 -5.18 -13.66
N THR A 30 5.48 -6.46 -13.66
CA THR A 30 4.54 -7.55 -13.87
C THR A 30 3.74 -7.86 -12.61
N PHE A 31 2.71 -8.70 -12.70
CA PHE A 31 2.00 -9.17 -11.50
C PHE A 31 2.94 -9.86 -10.51
N GLU A 32 3.87 -10.70 -10.97
CA GLU A 32 4.85 -11.38 -10.12
C GLU A 32 5.79 -10.39 -9.42
N ASP A 33 6.24 -9.35 -10.12
CA ASP A 33 7.09 -8.30 -9.52
C ASP A 33 6.35 -7.58 -8.40
N VAL A 34 5.10 -7.16 -8.65
CA VAL A 34 4.28 -6.45 -7.68
C VAL A 34 3.94 -7.33 -6.48
N ASP A 35 3.67 -8.63 -6.70
CA ASP A 35 3.38 -9.58 -5.62
C ASP A 35 4.60 -9.75 -4.70
N ARG A 36 5.77 -9.99 -5.28
CA ARG A 36 7.05 -10.12 -4.55
C ARG A 36 7.43 -8.83 -3.81
N ARG A 37 7.24 -7.66 -4.43
CA ARG A 37 7.55 -6.36 -3.81
C ARG A 37 6.59 -6.06 -2.65
N SER A 38 5.30 -6.34 -2.81
CA SER A 38 4.32 -6.18 -1.74
C SER A 38 4.51 -7.19 -0.61
N ASP A 39 4.94 -8.43 -0.87
CA ASP A 39 5.33 -9.38 0.17
C ASP A 39 6.52 -8.87 0.99
N ARG A 40 7.55 -8.36 0.32
CA ARG A 40 8.71 -7.77 0.99
C ARG A 40 8.32 -6.57 1.85
N ALA A 41 7.43 -5.72 1.35
CA ALA A 41 6.91 -4.59 2.10
C ALA A 41 6.08 -5.05 3.31
N ALA A 42 5.19 -6.04 3.16
CA ALA A 42 4.40 -6.60 4.27
C ALA A 42 5.30 -7.15 5.38
N TRP A 43 6.33 -7.91 5.02
CA TRP A 43 7.33 -8.41 5.96
C TRP A 43 8.06 -7.28 6.70
N ALA A 44 8.50 -6.25 5.98
CA ALA A 44 9.20 -5.12 6.58
C ALA A 44 8.30 -4.32 7.54
N LEU A 45 7.06 -4.05 7.15
CA LEU A 45 6.09 -3.30 7.95
C LEU A 45 5.69 -4.07 9.21
N SER A 46 5.38 -5.36 9.08
CA SER A 46 5.04 -6.22 10.22
C SER A 46 6.17 -6.25 11.26
N ARG A 47 7.43 -6.43 10.81
CA ARG A 47 8.59 -6.50 11.71
C ARG A 47 8.94 -5.18 12.38
N ARG A 48 8.70 -4.04 11.72
CA ARG A 48 9.15 -2.72 12.21
C ARG A 48 8.10 -1.97 13.00
N LEU A 49 6.82 -2.16 12.67
CA LEU A 49 5.74 -1.27 13.12
C LEU A 49 4.70 -1.98 13.99
N GLY A 50 4.85 -3.28 14.25
CA GLY A 50 3.96 -4.02 15.16
C GLY A 50 2.48 -4.02 14.75
N LEU A 51 2.20 -3.80 13.45
CA LEU A 51 0.84 -3.64 12.93
C LEU A 51 -0.03 -4.85 13.26
N GLN A 52 -1.26 -4.58 13.69
CA GLN A 52 -2.29 -5.57 13.94
C GLN A 52 -3.39 -5.47 12.89
N ALA A 53 -3.96 -6.59 12.48
CA ALA A 53 -5.11 -6.59 11.57
C ALA A 53 -6.24 -5.71 12.13
N GLY A 54 -6.88 -4.94 11.25
CA GLY A 54 -7.90 -3.94 11.60
C GLY A 54 -7.35 -2.57 12.00
N SER A 55 -6.05 -2.45 12.29
CA SER A 55 -5.44 -1.14 12.59
C SER A 55 -5.23 -0.34 11.31
N ALA A 56 -5.77 0.88 11.28
CA ALA A 56 -5.62 1.78 10.14
C ALA A 56 -4.18 2.31 10.04
N VAL A 57 -3.67 2.39 8.81
CA VAL A 57 -2.36 2.99 8.50
C VAL A 57 -2.56 4.13 7.52
N ALA A 58 -2.13 5.33 7.90
CA ALA A 58 -2.13 6.49 7.01
C ALA A 58 -1.00 6.34 5.99
N VAL A 59 -1.30 6.54 4.71
CA VAL A 59 -0.31 6.50 3.63
C VAL A 59 -0.29 7.85 2.94
N PHE A 60 0.84 8.54 3.08
CA PHE A 60 1.13 9.87 2.58
C PHE A 60 2.31 9.80 1.58
N LEU A 61 2.05 9.15 0.44
CA LEU A 61 3.03 8.89 -0.62
C LEU A 61 2.61 9.54 -1.93
N PRO A 62 3.56 9.93 -2.80
CA PRO A 62 3.25 10.36 -4.17
C PRO A 62 2.75 9.19 -5.02
N ASN A 63 2.33 9.51 -6.25
CA ASN A 63 1.98 8.49 -7.24
C ASN A 63 3.24 7.83 -7.80
N GLU A 64 3.69 6.78 -7.13
CA GLU A 64 4.86 5.97 -7.49
C GLU A 64 4.57 4.47 -7.29
N PRO A 65 5.35 3.54 -7.87
CA PRO A 65 5.12 2.11 -7.72
C PRO A 65 5.05 1.62 -6.27
N ALA A 66 5.82 2.27 -5.37
CA ALA A 66 5.82 1.95 -3.95
C ALA A 66 4.45 2.16 -3.28
N TYR A 67 3.60 3.04 -3.82
CA TYR A 67 2.22 3.21 -3.36
C TYR A 67 1.43 1.89 -3.52
N VAL A 68 1.54 1.24 -4.68
CA VAL A 68 0.84 -0.02 -4.98
C VAL A 68 1.38 -1.16 -4.13
N TRP A 69 2.71 -1.23 -3.94
CA TRP A 69 3.31 -2.25 -3.07
C TRP A 69 2.85 -2.08 -1.63
N THR A 70 2.80 -0.84 -1.13
CA THR A 70 2.36 -0.50 0.23
C THR A 70 0.89 -0.86 0.44
N TRP A 71 0.03 -0.53 -0.53
CA TRP A 71 -1.38 -0.87 -0.46
C TRP A 71 -1.64 -2.37 -0.36
N LEU A 72 -1.01 -3.15 -1.25
CA LEU A 72 -1.14 -4.61 -1.24
C LEU A 72 -0.48 -5.22 -0.01
N ALA A 73 0.62 -4.64 0.48
CA ALA A 73 1.26 -5.08 1.72
C ALA A 73 0.33 -4.91 2.93
N LEU A 74 -0.30 -3.73 3.08
CA LEU A 74 -1.26 -3.48 4.14
C LEU A 74 -2.48 -4.39 4.03
N ALA A 75 -2.99 -4.62 2.81
CA ALA A 75 -4.06 -5.58 2.57
C ALA A 75 -3.66 -7.01 3.00
N LYS A 76 -2.44 -7.46 2.70
CA LYS A 76 -1.89 -8.77 3.13
C LYS A 76 -1.78 -8.88 4.65
N LEU A 77 -1.53 -7.76 5.34
CA LEU A 77 -1.49 -7.68 6.81
C LEU A 77 -2.88 -7.48 7.44
N GLY A 78 -3.95 -7.39 6.66
CA GLY A 78 -5.29 -7.09 7.15
C GLY A 78 -5.43 -5.68 7.73
N CYS A 79 -4.55 -4.75 7.37
CA CYS A 79 -4.53 -3.37 7.85
C CYS A 79 -5.22 -2.45 6.82
N PRO A 80 -6.31 -1.75 7.17
CA PRO A 80 -6.92 -0.76 6.29
C PRO A 80 -5.96 0.39 5.98
N MET A 81 -5.88 0.78 4.71
CA MET A 81 -5.09 1.92 4.27
C MET A 81 -5.95 3.19 4.24
N ALA A 82 -5.53 4.21 4.98
CA ALA A 82 -6.08 5.56 4.84
C ALA A 82 -5.26 6.33 3.81
N CYS A 83 -5.84 6.52 2.62
CA CYS A 83 -5.19 7.18 1.48
C CYS A 83 -5.17 8.70 1.69
N LEU A 84 -4.02 9.25 2.06
CA LEU A 84 -3.86 10.69 2.24
C LEU A 84 -3.24 11.32 0.99
N ASN A 85 -3.86 12.39 0.50
CA ASN A 85 -3.31 13.14 -0.63
C ASN A 85 -2.02 13.86 -0.19
N CYS A 86 -0.88 13.47 -0.78
CA CYS A 86 0.44 14.00 -0.46
C CYS A 86 0.65 15.48 -0.82
N ASN A 87 -0.32 16.14 -1.45
CA ASN A 87 -0.32 17.59 -1.75
C ASN A 87 -1.04 18.43 -0.68
N VAL A 88 -1.80 17.81 0.23
CA VAL A 88 -2.55 18.53 1.26
C VAL A 88 -1.61 19.00 2.37
N ARG A 89 -1.84 20.21 2.90
CA ARG A 89 -1.00 20.86 3.91
C ARG A 89 -1.84 21.45 5.05
N GLY A 90 -1.18 21.76 6.16
CA GLY A 90 -1.75 22.54 7.27
C GLY A 90 -2.99 21.90 7.89
N ARG A 91 -4.05 22.70 8.08
CA ARG A 91 -5.29 22.29 8.77
C ARG A 91 -5.99 21.12 8.08
N ALA A 92 -6.01 21.09 6.75
CA ALA A 92 -6.64 20.02 6.00
C ALA A 92 -5.90 18.69 6.18
N LEU A 93 -4.56 18.70 6.23
CA LEU A 93 -3.78 17.48 6.49
C LEU A 93 -4.01 16.97 7.92
N ARG A 94 -4.01 17.89 8.90
CA ARG A 94 -4.31 17.54 10.28
C ARG A 94 -5.69 16.88 10.41
N HIS A 95 -6.71 17.49 9.81
CA HIS A 95 -8.06 16.95 9.82
C HIS A 95 -8.11 15.54 9.21
N ALA A 96 -7.42 15.32 8.08
CA ALA A 96 -7.39 14.02 7.43
C ALA A 96 -6.68 12.95 8.29
N LEU A 97 -5.61 13.32 9.00
CA LEU A 97 -4.91 12.43 9.93
C LEU A 97 -5.78 12.07 11.14
N GLU A 98 -6.46 13.06 11.72
CA GLU A 98 -7.40 12.85 12.84
C GLU A 98 -8.55 11.94 12.42
N ALA A 99 -9.14 12.18 11.24
CA ALA A 99 -10.23 11.36 10.69
C ALA A 99 -9.78 9.94 10.35
N ALA A 100 -8.52 9.74 9.96
CA ALA A 100 -7.98 8.42 9.65
C ALA A 100 -7.85 7.52 10.89
N GLY A 101 -7.75 8.09 12.09
CA GLY A 101 -7.58 7.32 13.34
C GLY A 101 -6.33 6.42 13.34
N ALA A 102 -5.36 6.71 12.48
CA ALA A 102 -4.19 5.87 12.27
C ALA A 102 -3.09 6.22 13.27
N ALA A 103 -2.59 5.21 13.99
CA ALA A 103 -1.44 5.36 14.90
C ALA A 103 -0.10 5.43 14.15
N VAL A 104 -0.07 4.99 12.90
CA VAL A 104 1.13 4.91 12.05
C VAL A 104 0.86 5.62 10.74
N MET A 105 1.83 6.43 10.30
CA MET A 105 1.86 7.03 8.97
C MET A 105 3.10 6.56 8.21
N LEU A 106 2.89 6.07 7.00
CA LEU A 106 3.93 5.86 6.01
C LEU A 106 3.99 7.10 5.12
N ALA A 107 5.11 7.79 5.12
CA ALA A 107 5.34 8.95 4.29
C ALA A 107 6.59 8.76 3.44
N SER A 108 6.63 9.41 2.28
CA SER A 108 7.87 9.49 1.52
C SER A 108 8.82 10.36 2.33
N PRO A 109 10.10 9.95 2.52
CA PRO A 109 11.10 10.88 3.01
C PRO A 109 11.11 12.05 2.02
N SER A 110 10.66 13.21 2.50
CA SER A 110 10.67 14.45 1.71
C SER A 110 12.07 14.71 1.18
N GLU A 111 12.15 15.22 -0.05
CA GLU A 111 13.27 16.09 -0.42
C GLU A 111 13.40 17.25 0.57
#